data_AF-A0A522TB50-F1
#
_entry.id   AF-A0A522TB50-F1
#
_cell.length_a   1.000
_cell.length_b   1.000
_cell.length_c   1.000
_cell.angle_alpha   90.00
_cell.angle_beta   90.00
_cell.angle_gamma   90.00
#
_symmetry.space_group_name_H-M   'P 1'
#
loop_
_entity.id
_entity.type
_entity.pdbx_description
1 polymer ?
#
loop_
_entity_poly.entity_id
_entity_poly.type
_entity_poly.pdbx_seq_one_letter_code
_entity_poly.pdbx_strand_id
1 'polypeptide(L)' 'MEISARNRRDGMWQLIPAEEVVPGDIAHVRAGDFVPADLLLFDGEVSIDQSALTGESSSVLRSAG' A
#
# COMPACT_ATOMS: atom_id res chain seq x y z
N MET A 1 10.07 13.89 3.03
CA MET A 1 9.15 13.57 1.92
C MET A 1 7.84 13.23 2.58
N GLU A 2 6.77 13.95 2.26
CA GLU A 2 5.45 13.65 2.79
C GLU A 2 4.86 12.54 1.92
N ILE A 3 4.71 11.35 2.50
CA ILE A 3 4.12 10.20 1.81
C ILE A 3 2.63 10.24 2.11
N SER A 4 1.80 10.16 1.09
CA SER A 4 0.34 10.11 1.24
C SER A 4 -0.20 8.76 0.81
N ALA A 5 -1.24 8.30 1.48
CA ALA A 5 -1.95 7.05 1.21
C ALA A 5 -3.39 7.34 0.78
N ARG A 6 -3.90 6.55 -0.16
CA ARG A 6 -5.31 6.63 -0.58
C ARG A 6 -6.13 5.61 0.19
N ASN A 7 -6.88 6.07 1.18
CA ASN A 7 -7.67 5.21 2.07
C ASN A 7 -9.17 5.48 1.90
N ARG A 8 -9.99 4.44 2.12
CA ARG A 8 -11.44 4.56 2.13
C ARG A 8 -11.92 4.79 3.56
N ARG A 9 -12.37 6.00 3.87
CA ARG A 9 -12.96 6.39 5.16
C ARG A 9 -14.36 6.95 4.93
N ASP A 10 -15.29 6.59 5.81
CA ASP A 10 -16.70 6.97 5.69
C ASP A 10 -17.31 6.64 4.31
N GLY A 11 -16.86 5.53 3.72
CA GLY A 11 -17.29 5.06 2.39
C GLY A 11 -16.66 5.80 1.20
N MET A 12 -15.90 6.87 1.43
CA MET A 12 -15.27 7.72 0.41
C MET A 12 -13.76 7.51 0.34
N TRP A 13 -13.20 7.61 -0.86
CA TRP A 13 -11.74 7.59 -1.04
C TRP A 13 -11.14 8.96 -0.73
N GLN A 14 -10.12 8.97 0.13
CA GLN A 14 -9.45 10.17 0.58
C GLN A 14 -7.93 9.98 0.47
N LEU A 15 -7.20 11.07 0.22
CA LEU A 15 -5.75 11.10 0.30
C LEU A 15 -5.38 11.64 1.69
N ILE A 16 -4.73 10.81 2.50
CA ILE A 16 -4.32 11.16 3.87
C ILE A 16 -2.80 11.02 4.00
N PRO A 17 -2.14 11.69 4.97
CA PRO A 17 -0.75 11.41 5.32
C PRO A 17 -0.57 9.93 5.69
N ALA A 18 0.52 9.31 5.25
CA ALA A 18 0.78 7.90 5.51
C ALA A 18 0.90 7.59 7.02
N GLU A 19 1.33 8.56 7.82
CA GLU A 19 1.40 8.45 9.28
C GLU A 19 0.03 8.41 9.97
N GLU A 20 -1.04 8.81 9.28
CA GLU A 20 -2.40 8.75 9.80
C GLU A 20 -3.11 7.43 9.47
N VAL A 21 -2.47 6.51 8.74
CA VAL A 21 -3.03 5.20 8.40
C VAL A 21 -3.12 4.35 9.66
N VAL A 22 -4.30 3.78 9.92
CA VAL A 22 -4.55 2.95 11.11
C VAL A 22 -5.07 1.56 10.73
N PRO A 23 -4.88 0.53 11.59
CA PRO A 23 -5.45 -0.79 11.35
C PRO A 23 -6.96 -0.73 11.13
N GLY A 24 -7.45 -1.37 10.06
CA GLY A 24 -8.85 -1.35 9.65
C GLY A 24 -9.15 -0.40 8.49
N ASP A 25 -8.22 0.49 8.13
CA ASP A 25 -8.32 1.27 6.90
C ASP A 25 -8.25 0.34 5.66
N ILE A 26 -9.05 0.67 4.64
CA ILE A 26 -8.94 0.04 3.32
C ILE A 26 -8.12 0.97 2.43
N ALA A 27 -6.91 0.56 2.07
CA ALA A 27 -6.04 1.30 1.16
C ALA A 27 -6.21 0.83 -0.29
N HIS A 28 -6.08 1.76 -1.25
CA HIS A 28 -6.00 1.45 -2.68
C HIS A 28 -4.60 1.78 -3.18
N VAL A 29 -3.84 0.73 -3.50
CA VAL A 29 -2.47 0.84 -3.99
C VAL A 29 -2.44 0.76 -5.51
N ARG A 30 -1.65 1.64 -6.15
CA ARG A 30 -1.42 1.67 -7.59
C ARG A 30 0.07 1.52 -7.91
N ALA A 31 0.37 1.20 -9.16
CA ALA A 31 1.75 1.17 -9.63
C ALA A 31 2.43 2.55 -9.41
N GLY A 32 3.56 2.55 -8.71
CA GLY A 32 4.31 3.75 -8.34
C GLY A 32 3.96 4.32 -6.96
N ASP A 33 2.93 3.80 -6.28
CA ASP A 33 2.64 4.18 -4.90
C ASP A 33 3.65 3.54 -3.94
N PHE A 34 4.03 4.28 -2.90
CA PHE A 34 4.70 3.69 -1.75
C PHE A 34 3.67 2.99 -0.87
N VAL A 35 3.99 1.77 -0.44
CA VAL A 35 3.16 1.02 0.51
C VAL A 35 3.36 1.63 1.90
N PRO A 36 2.33 2.24 2.53
CA PRO A 36 2.50 3.07 3.72
C PRO A 36 2.66 2.27 5.03
N ALA A 37 2.23 1.01 5.04
CA ALA A 37 2.23 0.11 6.18
C ALA A 37 2.17 -1.35 5.70
N ASP A 38 2.28 -2.31 6.60
CA ASP A 38 2.00 -3.71 6.26
C ASP A 38 0.52 -3.89 5.90
N LEU A 39 0.24 -4.35 4.68
CA LEU A 39 -1.12 -4.50 4.14
C LEU A 39 -1.48 -5.97 3.92
N LEU A 40 -2.77 -6.26 4.04
CA LEU A 40 -3.37 -7.48 3.54
C LEU A 40 -4.02 -7.19 2.18
N LEU A 41 -3.70 -7.99 1.16
CA LEU A 41 -4.26 -7.83 -0.18
C LEU A 41 -5.63 -8.53 -0.25
N PHE A 42 -6.70 -7.75 -0.33
CA PHE A 42 -8.08 -8.25 -0.38
C PHE A 42 -8.60 -8.51 -1.79
N ASP A 43 -8.06 -7.81 -2.80
CA ASP A 43 -8.46 -7.94 -4.21
C ASP A 43 -7.29 -7.53 -5.13
N GLY A 44 -7.26 -8.10 -6.32
CA GLY A 44 -6.26 -7.83 -7.35
C GLY A 44 -4.90 -8.51 -7.15
N GLU A 45 -3.91 -7.99 -7.88
CA GLU A 45 -2.52 -8.46 -7.85
C GLU A 45 -1.58 -7.26 -7.78
N VAL A 46 -0.48 -7.42 -7.04
CA VAL A 46 0.56 -6.39 -6.90
C VAL A 46 1.94 -7.00 -7.12
N SER A 47 2.78 -6.25 -7.81
CA SER A 47 4.23 -6.52 -7.86
C SER A 47 4.91 -5.47 -6.99
N ILE A 48 5.58 -5.90 -5.93
CA ILE A 48 6.21 -5.00 -4.96
C ILE A 48 7.72 -5.11 -5.09
N ASP A 49 8.39 -3.97 -5.24
CA ASP A 49 9.83 -3.87 -5.14
C ASP A 49 10.25 -3.77 -3.66
N GLN A 50 10.97 -4.77 -3.17
CA GLN A 50 11.46 -4.84 -1.80
C GLN A 50 12.93 -4.46 -1.67
N SER A 51 13.56 -3.94 -2.73
CA SER A 51 14.97 -3.53 -2.72
C SER A 51 15.29 -2.53 -1.62
N ALA A 52 14.34 -1.67 -1.27
CA ALA A 52 14.48 -0.69 -0.18
C ALA A 52 14.61 -1.32 1.22
N LEU A 53 14.11 -2.55 1.41
CA LEU A 53 14.11 -3.23 2.71
C LEU A 53 15.14 -4.37 2.80
N THR A 54 15.35 -5.11 1.70
CA THR A 54 16.23 -6.31 1.69
C THR A 54 17.54 -6.10 0.91
N GLY A 55 17.63 -5.07 0.07
CA GLY A 55 18.74 -4.87 -0.86
C GLY A 55 18.70 -5.76 -2.10
N GLU A 56 17.66 -6.58 -2.25
CA GLU A 56 17.46 -7.47 -3.41
C GLU A 56 16.39 -6.89 -4.34
N SER A 57 16.73 -6.59 -5.59
CA SER A 57 15.82 -6.03 -6.61
C SER A 57 14.84 -7.04 -7.22
N SER A 58 14.58 -8.15 -6.54
CA SER A 58 13.61 -9.14 -7.02
C SER A 58 12.21 -8.74 -6.60
N SER A 59 11.45 -8.18 -7.53
CA SER A 59 10.03 -7.87 -7.32
C SER A 59 9.24 -9.14 -6.97
N VAL A 60 8.44 -9.09 -5.91
CA VAL A 60 7.62 -10.24 -5.48
C VAL A 60 6.18 -10.02 -5.91
N LEU A 61 5.63 -10.97 -6.68
CA LEU A 61 4.21 -10.99 -7.03
C LEU A 61 3.39 -11.48 -5.83
N ARG A 62 2.36 -10.72 -5.46
CA ARG A 62 1.35 -11.12 -4.49
C ARG A 62 -0.02 -11.01 -5.16
N SER A 63 -0.80 -12.08 -5.06
CA SER A 63 -2.20 -12.12 -5.49
C SER A 63 -3.07 -12.26 -4.25
N ALA A 64 -4.30 -11.73 -4.30
CA ALA A 64 -5.27 -11.90 -3.22
C ALA A 64 -5.50 -13.39 -2.95
N GLY A 65 -5.55 -13.76 -1.67
CA GLY A 65 -5.85 -15.10 -1.18
C GLY A 65 -7.18 -15.14 -0.47
#